data_AF-A0A1H3NUG7-F1
#
_entry.id   AF-A0A1H3NUG7-F1
#
_cell.length_a   1.000
_cell.length_b   1.000
_cell.length_c   1.000
_cell.angle_alpha   90.00
_cell.angle_beta   90.00
_cell.angle_gamma   90.00
#
_symmetry.space_group_name_H-M   'P 1'
#
loop_
_entity.id
_entity.type
_entity.pdbx_description
1 polymer ?
#
loop_
_entity_poly.entity_id
_entity_poly.type
_entity_poly.pdbx_seq_one_letter_code
_entity_poly.pdbx_strand_id
1 'polypeptide(L)' 'MVIQGYGYYEENNTYVIHIREFYVDEYNEPVSPPTFLNLYFRELEEGWRIIEFDFDV' A
#
# COMPACT_ATOMS: atom_id res chain seq x y z
N MET A 1 0.67 5.24 -10.09
CA MET A 1 0.24 4.36 -8.98
C MET A 1 -0.81 3.38 -9.51
N VAL A 2 -0.73 2.11 -9.12
CA VAL A 2 -1.74 1.09 -9.44
C VAL A 2 -1.99 0.19 -8.22
N ILE A 3 -3.24 -0.22 -8.01
CA ILE A 3 -3.57 -1.27 -7.04
C ILE A 3 -3.20 -2.61 -7.67
N GLN A 4 -2.35 -3.39 -7.01
CA GLN A 4 -1.90 -4.70 -7.49
C GLN A 4 -2.63 -5.87 -6.84
N GLY A 5 -3.19 -5.66 -5.65
CA GLY A 5 -3.91 -6.71 -4.94
C GLY A 5 -4.49 -6.22 -3.63
N TYR A 6 -5.28 -7.09 -3.02
CA TYR A 6 -5.87 -6.89 -1.70
C TYR A 6 -5.89 -8.22 -0.95
N GLY A 7 -5.91 -8.15 0.37
CA GLY A 7 -5.91 -9.32 1.25
C GLY A 7 -6.58 -9.04 2.58
N TYR A 8 -6.75 -10.10 3.36
CA TYR A 8 -7.30 -10.05 4.71
C TYR A 8 -6.51 -11.00 5.63
N TYR A 9 -6.03 -10.45 6.74
CA TYR A 9 -5.32 -11.16 7.79
C TYR A 9 -6.28 -11.43 8.96
N GLU A 10 -6.77 -12.67 9.06
CA GLU A 10 -7.72 -13.09 10.08
C GLU A 10 -7.20 -12.91 11.51
N GLU A 11 -5.90 -13.18 11.72
CA GLU A 11 -5.25 -13.14 13.04
C GLU A 11 -5.45 -11.79 13.74
N ASN A 12 -5.46 -10.70 12.97
CA ASN A 12 -5.52 -9.34 13.48
C ASN A 12 -6.76 -8.57 12.99
N ASN A 13 -7.71 -9.23 12.31
CA ASN A 13 -8.85 -8.58 11.64
C ASN A 13 -8.40 -7.33 10.85
N THR A 14 -7.43 -7.52 9.96
CA THR A 14 -6.77 -6.44 9.23
C THR A 14 -6.88 -6.70 7.74
N TYR A 15 -7.37 -5.72 6.99
CA TYR A 15 -7.37 -5.75 5.52
C TYR A 15 -6.09 -5.11 5.02
N VAL A 16 -5.56 -5.60 3.90
CA VAL A 16 -4.37 -5.02 3.26
C VAL A 16 -4.65 -4.70 1.80
N ILE A 17 -4.12 -3.58 1.31
CA ILE A 17 -4.09 -3.23 -0.10
C ILE A 17 -2.62 -3.06 -0.51
N HIS A 18 -2.24 -3.74 -1.59
CA HIS A 18 -0.91 -3.65 -2.18
C HIS A 18 -0.94 -2.66 -3.35
N ILE A 19 -0.10 -1.63 -3.25
CA ILE A 19 -0.02 -0.54 -4.22
C ILE A 19 1.37 -0.51 -4.81
N ARG A 20 1.47 -0.35 -6.13
CA ARG A 20 2.74 -0.10 -6.82
C ARG A 20 2.82 1.34 -7.30
N GLU A 21 3.86 2.02 -6.86
CA GLU A 21 4.12 3.40 -7.17
C GLU A 21 5.21 3.51 -8.22
N PHE A 22 4.95 4.32 -9.24
CA PHE A 22 5.87 4.57 -10.34
C PHE A 22 6.23 6.04 -10.28
N TYR A 23 7.53 6.32 -10.19
CA TYR A 23 8.09 7.65 -10.15
C TYR A 23 8.93 7.88 -11.40
N VAL A 24 9.05 9.15 -11.79
CA VAL A 24 10.03 9.60 -12.79
C VAL A 24 11.03 10.53 -12.09
N ASP A 25 12.28 10.50 -12.53
CA ASP A 25 13.33 11.37 -12.01
C ASP A 25 13.30 12.77 -12.66
N GLU A 26 14.30 13.60 -12.34
CA GLU A 26 14.44 14.96 -12.89
C GLU A 26 14.65 15.00 -14.42
N TYR A 27 15.05 13.88 -15.02
CA TYR A 27 15.22 13.70 -16.46
C TYR A 27 13.99 13.07 -17.12
N ASN A 28 12.90 12.89 -16.36
CA ASN A 28 11.67 12.23 -16.79
C ASN A 28 11.87 10.74 -17.15
N GLU A 29 12.91 10.10 -16.60
CA GLU A 29 13.17 8.68 -16.75
C GLU A 29 12.50 7.87 -15.63
N PRO A 30 11.93 6.68 -15.91
CA PRO A 30 11.29 5.86 -14.89
C PRO A 30 12.28 5.37 -13.82
N VAL A 31 11.95 5.59 -12.55
CA VAL A 31 12.68 5.01 -11.42
C VAL A 31 12.37 3.51 -11.32
N SER A 32 13.41 2.68 -11.27
CA SER A 32 13.32 1.21 -11.21
C SER A 32 14.26 0.65 -10.12
N PRO A 33 13.82 -0.31 -9.29
CA PRO A 33 12.48 -0.91 -9.29
C PRO A 33 11.42 0.06 -8.77
N PRO A 34 10.14 -0.12 -9.16
CA PRO A 34 9.04 0.64 -8.57
C PRO A 34 8.94 0.40 -7.06
N THR A 35 8.50 1.40 -6.31
CA THR A 35 8.25 1.27 -4.87
C THR A 35 6.92 0.55 -4.64
N PHE A 36 6.87 -0.34 -3.66
CA PHE A 36 5.64 -0.99 -3.24
C PHE A 36 5.20 -0.43 -1.91
N LEU A 37 3.92 -0.05 -1.82
CA LEU A 37 3.28 0.47 -0.62
C LEU A 37 2.20 -0.52 -0.18
N ASN A 38 2.28 -0.96 1.07
CA ASN A 38 1.27 -1.80 1.70
C ASN A 38 0.48 -0.93 2.69
N LEU A 39 -0.84 -0.87 2.52
CA LEU A 39 -1.75 -0.15 3.43
C LEU A 39 -2.60 -1.14 4.20
N TYR A 40 -2.59 -1.04 5.52
CA TYR A 40 -3.36 -1.91 6.41
C TYR A 40 -4.53 -1.15 7.00
N PHE A 41 -5.72 -1.72 6.89
CA PHE A 41 -6.98 -1.12 7.31
C PHE A 41 -7.68 -1.96 8.35
N ARG A 42 -8.37 -1.28 9.26
CA ARG A 42 -9.34 -1.90 10.16
C ARG A 42 -10.56 -1.00 10.29
N GLU A 43 -11.71 -1.61 10.48
CA GLU A 43 -12.93 -0.90 10.86
C GLU A 43 -12.85 -0.58 12.36
N LEU A 44 -12.87 0.71 12.69
CA LEU A 44 -12.97 1.22 14.06
C LEU A 44 -14.37 1.82 14.26
N GLU A 45 -14.68 2.29 15.47
CA GLU A 45 -16.03 2.80 15.83
C GLU A 45 -16.55 3.90 14.87
N GLU A 46 -15.64 4.67 14.25
CA GLU A 46 -15.95 5.75 13.31
C GLU A 46 -15.66 5.38 11.83
N GLY A 47 -15.60 4.09 11.53
CA GLY A 47 -15.39 3.53 10.20
C GLY A 47 -13.96 3.08 9.90
N TRP A 48 -13.68 2.85 8.62
CA TRP A 48 -12.38 2.36 8.15
C TRP A 48 -11.27 3.39 8.38
N ARG A 49 -10.15 2.91 8.92
CA ARG A 49 -8.93 3.70 9.13
C ARG A 49 -7.71 2.89 8.70
N ILE A 50 -6.71 3.60 8.18
CA ILE A 50 -5.37 3.04 8.00
C ILE A 50 -4.74 2.94 9.38
N ILE A 51 -4.32 1.75 9.77
CA ILE A 51 -3.69 1.49 11.07
C ILE A 51 -2.17 1.38 10.96
N GLU A 52 -1.67 1.00 9.79
CA GLU A 52 -0.26 0.79 9.50
C GLU A 52 -0.03 0.96 8.00
N PHE A 53 1.19 1.35 7.64
CA PHE A 53 1.67 1.29 6.28
C PHE A 53 3.16 0.93 6.27
N ASP A 54 3.59 0.23 5.23
CA ASP A 54 4.99 -0.07 5.00
C ASP A 54 5.34 0.06 3.52
N PHE A 55 6.63 0.28 3.26
CA PHE A 55 7.21 0.26 1.94
C PHE A 55 8.18 -0.92 1.83
N ASP A 56 8.10 -1.68 0.74
CA ASP A 56 9.13 -2.64 0.37
C ASP A 56 10.21 -1.87 -0.40
N VAL A 57 11.39 -1.70 0.21
CA VAL A 57 12.54 -0.94 -0.32
C VAL A 57 13.72 -1.87 -0.54
#